data_AF-A0A423N374-F1
#
_entry.id   AF-A0A423N374-F1
#
_cell.length_a   1.000
_cell.length_b   1.000
_cell.length_c   1.000
_cell.angle_alpha   90.00
_cell.angle_beta   90.00
_cell.angle_gamma   90.00
#
_symmetry.space_group_name_H-M   'P 1'
#
loop_
_entity.id
_entity.type
_entity.pdbx_description
1 polymer ?
#
loop_
_entity_poly.entity_id
_entity_poly.type
_entity_poly.pdbx_seq_one_letter_code
_entity_poly.pdbx_strand_id
1 'polypeptide(L)'
;MRKTLIALMFAAALPTVAMAMPQDGGPMGGPLDGPRHGGQMHGMHGKGPYSQLDLSREQREQIRKIMGEQMHERKQVVDKYLEKLSPADQKAMKDEMAANHKKAESDVRALLKPDQQKKFDEIQKKQAERRAEWAEFKAWKAQQAQKAQ
;
A
#
# COMPACT_ATOMS: atom_id res chain seq x y z
N MET A 1 -2.89 -57.84 -14.26
CA MET A 1 -4.34 -58.06 -14.12
C MET A 1 -4.74 -57.85 -12.66
N ARG A 2 -5.77 -57.02 -12.41
CA ARG A 2 -6.54 -56.85 -11.15
C ARG A 2 -5.74 -56.21 -9.98
N LYS A 3 -5.73 -54.89 -9.76
CA LYS A 3 -6.80 -53.98 -9.26
C LYS A 3 -7.49 -54.48 -7.99
N THR A 4 -7.12 -53.93 -6.84
CA THR A 4 -7.97 -53.85 -5.64
C THR A 4 -7.96 -52.41 -5.11
N LEU A 5 -9.02 -51.70 -5.48
CA LEU A 5 -9.46 -50.47 -4.83
C LEU A 5 -10.20 -50.87 -3.54
N ILE A 6 -9.79 -50.33 -2.40
CA ILE A 6 -10.68 -50.19 -1.24
C ILE A 6 -10.65 -48.73 -0.83
N ALA A 7 -11.72 -48.04 -1.23
CA ALA A 7 -12.08 -46.74 -0.72
C ALA A 7 -12.61 -46.90 0.70
N LEU A 8 -12.05 -46.17 1.66
CA LEU A 8 -12.64 -45.92 2.98
C LEU A 8 -12.76 -44.41 3.16
N MET A 9 -13.83 -43.87 2.58
CA MET A 9 -14.37 -42.56 2.96
C MET A 9 -15.03 -42.73 4.33
N PHE A 10 -14.37 -42.30 5.40
CA PHE A 10 -15.01 -42.05 6.69
C PHE A 10 -15.36 -40.56 6.78
N ALA A 11 -16.54 -40.22 6.27
CA ALA A 11 -17.21 -38.99 6.63
C ALA A 11 -17.78 -39.16 8.04
N ALA A 12 -17.01 -38.80 9.06
CA ALA A 12 -17.52 -38.57 10.41
C ALA A 12 -17.52 -37.06 10.64
N ALA A 13 -18.75 -36.52 10.66
CA ALA A 13 -19.05 -35.14 11.00
C ALA A 13 -18.48 -34.81 12.39
N LEU A 14 -17.57 -33.85 12.46
CA LEU A 14 -17.17 -33.27 13.74
C LEU A 14 -18.33 -32.38 14.24
N PRO A 15 -18.81 -32.58 15.48
CA PRO A 15 -19.83 -31.72 16.07
C PRO A 15 -19.32 -30.29 16.15
N THR A 16 -20.03 -29.41 15.48
CA THR A 16 -19.95 -27.96 15.60
C THR A 16 -20.20 -27.59 17.06
N VAL A 17 -19.14 -27.41 17.84
CA VAL A 17 -19.26 -26.72 19.12
C VAL A 17 -19.58 -25.28 18.78
N ALA A 18 -20.86 -24.94 18.89
CA ALA A 18 -21.32 -23.57 18.98
C ALA A 18 -20.75 -22.97 20.27
N MET A 19 -19.51 -22.48 20.22
CA MET A 19 -19.06 -21.48 21.17
C MET A 19 -19.82 -20.20 20.84
N ALA A 20 -20.93 -20.02 21.55
CA ALA A 20 -21.60 -18.75 21.69
C ALA A 20 -20.57 -17.71 22.18
N MET A 21 -19.97 -16.96 21.25
CA MET A 21 -19.29 -15.73 21.59
C MET A 21 -20.36 -14.65 21.73
N PRO A 22 -20.51 -14.03 22.91
CA PRO A 22 -21.40 -12.91 23.09
C PRO A 22 -21.00 -11.79 22.14
N GLN A 23 -22.03 -11.24 21.51
CA GLN A 23 -22.03 -10.07 20.66
C GLN A 23 -21.75 -8.84 21.54
N ASP A 24 -20.51 -8.70 22.00
CA ASP A 24 -20.00 -7.43 22.51
C ASP A 24 -19.18 -6.79 21.40
N GLY A 25 -19.82 -5.83 20.74
CA GLY A 25 -19.15 -4.89 19.85
C GLY A 25 -17.91 -4.36 20.56
N GLY A 26 -16.74 -4.70 20.01
CA GLY A 26 -15.49 -4.09 20.44
C GLY A 26 -15.62 -2.56 20.45
N PRO A 27 -14.88 -1.85 21.31
CA PRO A 27 -14.97 -0.40 21.45
C PRO A 27 -14.33 0.26 20.23
N MET A 28 -15.00 0.20 19.08
CA MET A 28 -14.74 0.99 17.88
C MET A 28 -15.89 1.96 17.65
N GLY A 29 -16.42 2.50 18.76
CA GLY A 29 -17.43 3.55 18.81
C GLY A 29 -16.92 4.76 19.59
N GLY A 30 -15.74 5.26 19.22
CA GLY A 30 -15.29 6.59 19.64
C GLY A 30 -15.80 7.64 18.64
N PRO A 31 -16.20 8.85 19.08
CA PRO A 31 -16.59 9.91 18.16
C PRO A 31 -15.46 10.22 17.18
N LEU A 32 -15.70 9.97 15.90
CA LEU A 32 -14.79 10.33 14.81
C LEU A 32 -14.87 11.84 14.52
N ASP A 33 -14.55 12.67 15.51
CA ASP A 33 -14.32 14.11 15.34
C ASP A 33 -12.84 14.43 15.60
N GLY A 34 -12.02 14.09 14.61
CA GLY A 34 -10.64 14.51 14.52
C GLY A 34 -10.29 14.69 13.04
N PRO A 35 -9.65 15.79 12.62
CA PRO A 35 -9.34 16.01 11.21
C PRO A 35 -8.53 14.82 10.65
N ARG A 36 -9.17 14.03 9.79
CA ARG A 36 -8.55 12.95 9.03
C ARG A 36 -7.39 13.50 8.20
N HIS A 37 -6.17 13.54 8.73
CA HIS A 37 -4.93 13.73 7.96
C HIS A 37 -4.43 12.37 7.45
N GLY A 38 -5.29 11.65 6.74
CA GLY A 38 -4.90 10.50 5.92
C GLY A 38 -4.66 10.98 4.50
N GLY A 39 -3.54 11.65 4.22
CA GLY A 39 -3.24 12.11 2.85
C GLY A 39 -2.34 13.33 2.66
N GLN A 40 -1.73 13.91 3.71
CA GLN A 40 -0.83 15.07 3.58
C GLN A 40 0.55 14.75 2.97
N MET A 41 0.62 13.76 2.08
CA MET A 41 1.83 13.25 1.44
C MET A 41 1.82 13.49 -0.08
N HIS A 42 1.06 14.48 -0.55
CA HIS A 42 1.16 14.98 -1.91
C HIS A 42 1.31 16.50 -1.87
N GLY A 43 2.57 16.93 -1.98
CA GLY A 43 2.95 18.32 -2.11
C GLY A 43 3.45 18.92 -0.80
N MET A 44 4.75 19.18 -0.76
CA MET A 44 5.36 20.20 0.12
C MET A 44 4.87 21.63 -0.22
N HIS A 45 3.72 21.75 -0.86
CA HIS A 45 3.13 22.94 -1.44
C HIS A 45 1.70 23.07 -0.90
N GLY A 46 1.59 23.64 0.29
CA GLY A 46 0.37 24.27 0.79
C GLY A 46 -0.36 23.49 1.87
N LYS A 47 -0.46 24.09 3.05
CA LYS A 47 -1.23 23.67 4.24
C LYS A 47 -0.56 22.67 5.20
N GLY A 48 0.74 22.80 5.41
CA GLY A 48 1.35 22.37 6.68
C GLY A 48 1.20 23.46 7.75
N PRO A 49 1.25 23.15 9.06
CA PRO A 49 1.21 24.16 10.13
C PRO A 49 2.26 25.26 9.94
N TYR A 50 3.45 24.91 9.44
CA TYR A 50 4.53 25.85 9.13
C TYR A 50 4.23 26.82 7.98
N SER A 51 3.25 26.53 7.12
CA SER A 51 2.87 27.45 6.04
C SER A 51 2.03 28.64 6.51
N GLN A 52 1.58 28.63 7.78
CA GLN A 52 0.87 29.74 8.43
C GLN A 52 1.83 30.71 9.15
N LEU A 53 3.11 30.36 9.23
CA LEU A 53 4.13 31.20 9.82
C LEU A 53 4.74 32.09 8.74
N ASP A 54 5.01 33.35 9.07
CA ASP A 54 5.72 34.30 8.20
C ASP A 54 7.22 33.97 8.17
N LEU A 55 7.55 32.84 7.51
CA LEU A 55 8.90 32.32 7.41
C LEU A 55 9.69 33.05 6.32
N SER A 56 10.94 33.40 6.64
CA SER A 56 11.93 33.83 5.64
C SER A 56 12.25 32.69 4.66
N ARG A 57 12.86 33.03 3.52
CA ARG A 57 13.27 32.03 2.52
C ARG A 57 14.24 30.99 3.11
N GLU A 58 15.22 31.44 3.88
CA GLU A 58 16.22 30.57 4.51
C GLU A 58 15.57 29.62 5.52
N GLN A 59 14.64 30.12 6.34
CA GLN A 59 13.89 29.29 7.29
C GLN A 59 13.06 28.22 6.57
N ARG A 60 12.41 28.56 5.45
CA ARG A 60 11.66 27.59 4.64
C ARG A 60 12.56 26.48 4.07
N GLU A 61 13.75 26.84 3.62
CA GLU A 61 14.71 25.87 3.09
C GLU A 61 15.21 24.93 4.19
N GLN A 62 15.56 25.46 5.37
CA GLN A 62 15.96 24.65 6.53
C GLN A 62 14.83 23.73 7.01
N ILE A 63 13.59 24.23 7.11
CA ILE A 63 12.43 23.42 7.50
C ILE A 63 12.17 22.33 6.45
N ARG A 64 12.27 22.63 5.16
CA ARG A 64 12.13 21.62 4.11
C ARG A 64 13.19 20.51 4.25
N LYS A 65 14.43 20.87 4.58
CA LYS A 65 15.51 19.90 4.83
C LYS A 65 15.19 19.00 6.02
N ILE A 66 14.86 19.59 7.17
CA ILE A 66 14.50 18.85 8.40
C ILE A 66 13.34 17.89 8.13
N MET A 67 12.31 18.35 7.43
CA MET A 67 11.16 17.51 7.09
C MET A 67 11.52 16.39 6.13
N GLY A 68 12.39 16.65 5.14
CA GLY A 68 12.93 15.62 4.26
C GLY A 68 13.68 14.55 5.04
N GLU A 69 14.57 14.96 5.94
CA GLU A 69 15.37 14.07 6.80
C GLU A 69 14.48 13.22 7.71
N GLN A 70 13.51 13.84 8.40
CA GLN A 70 12.55 13.12 9.25
C GLN A 70 11.77 12.05 8.46
N MET A 71 11.40 12.35 7.22
CA MET A 71 10.68 11.41 6.35
C MET A 71 11.56 10.25 5.91
N HIS A 72 12.82 10.52 5.64
CA HIS A 72 13.82 9.47 5.37
C HIS A 72 14.06 8.59 6.60
N GLU A 73 14.24 9.16 7.79
CA GLU A 73 14.41 8.41 9.03
C GLU A 73 13.20 7.54 9.33
N ARG A 74 11.98 8.09 9.21
CA ARG A 74 10.74 7.32 9.35
C ARG A 74 10.71 6.13 8.40
N LYS A 75 11.08 6.34 7.14
CA LYS A 75 11.13 5.27 6.14
C LYS A 75 12.14 4.19 6.54
N GLN A 76 13.35 4.57 6.96
CA GLN A 76 14.37 3.61 7.40
C GLN A 76 13.91 2.76 8.59
N VAL A 77 13.25 3.38 9.58
CA VAL A 77 12.69 2.66 10.72
C VAL A 77 11.67 1.63 10.25
N VAL A 78 10.73 2.01 9.38
CA VAL A 78 9.73 1.08 8.82
C VAL A 78 10.41 -0.05 8.05
N ASP A 79 11.33 0.27 7.13
CA ASP A 79 12.04 -0.72 6.32
C ASP A 79 12.76 -1.74 7.20
N LYS A 80 13.46 -1.29 8.26
CA LYS A 80 14.15 -2.15 9.24
C LYS A 80 13.22 -3.16 9.91
N TYR A 81 11.96 -2.82 10.15
CA TYR A 81 10.99 -3.75 10.72
C TYR A 81 10.32 -4.61 9.66
N LEU A 82 10.10 -4.10 8.45
CA LEU A 82 9.61 -4.89 7.33
C LEU A 82 10.61 -5.99 6.91
N GLU A 83 11.90 -5.73 7.00
CA GLU A 83 12.95 -6.72 6.74
C GLU A 83 12.92 -7.90 7.72
N LYS A 84 12.33 -7.73 8.92
CA LYS A 84 12.14 -8.82 9.89
C LYS A 84 10.96 -9.74 9.55
N LEU A 85 10.06 -9.31 8.66
CA LEU A 85 8.98 -10.15 8.17
C LEU A 85 9.55 -11.30 7.33
N SER A 86 8.89 -12.46 7.37
CA SER A 86 9.27 -13.56 6.50
C SER A 86 9.08 -13.16 5.03
N PRO A 87 9.82 -13.77 4.08
CA PRO A 87 9.61 -13.52 2.65
C PRO A 87 8.15 -13.78 2.20
N ALA A 88 7.48 -14.74 2.84
CA ALA A 88 6.07 -15.04 2.59
C ALA A 88 5.16 -13.89 3.03
N ASP A 89 5.36 -13.34 4.23
CA ASP A 89 4.56 -12.22 4.73
C ASP A 89 4.83 -10.94 3.96
N GLN A 90 6.08 -10.69 3.56
CA GLN A 90 6.41 -9.55 2.70
C GLN A 90 5.71 -9.65 1.34
N LYS A 91 5.61 -10.85 0.78
CA LYS A 91 4.89 -11.10 -0.47
C LYS A 91 3.39 -10.92 -0.28
N ALA A 92 2.82 -11.51 0.77
CA ALA A 92 1.40 -11.38 1.10
C ALA A 92 0.99 -9.91 1.25
N MET A 93 1.77 -9.11 1.98
CA MET A 93 1.54 -7.67 2.13
C MET A 93 1.56 -6.94 0.77
N LYS A 94 2.56 -7.21 -0.08
CA LYS A 94 2.66 -6.60 -1.42
C LYS A 94 1.47 -6.98 -2.31
N ASP A 95 1.09 -8.25 -2.29
CA ASP A 95 -0.04 -8.77 -3.08
C ASP A 95 -1.36 -8.15 -2.60
N GLU A 96 -1.56 -8.04 -1.30
CA GLU A 96 -2.75 -7.41 -0.71
C GLU A 96 -2.83 -5.92 -1.07
N MET A 97 -1.73 -5.18 -0.96
CA MET A 97 -1.66 -3.78 -1.41
C MET A 97 -1.99 -3.64 -2.90
N ALA A 98 -1.48 -4.54 -3.75
CA ALA A 98 -1.76 -4.53 -5.18
C ALA A 98 -3.23 -4.85 -5.49
N ALA A 99 -3.82 -5.80 -4.77
CA ALA A 99 -5.24 -6.14 -4.87
C ALA A 99 -6.13 -4.97 -4.45
N ASN A 100 -5.82 -4.34 -3.31
CA ASN A 100 -6.54 -3.16 -2.82
C ASN A 100 -6.45 -1.99 -3.80
N HIS A 101 -5.29 -1.75 -4.41
CA HIS A 101 -5.12 -0.73 -5.44
C HIS A 101 -5.98 -0.99 -6.66
N LYS A 102 -5.97 -2.22 -7.20
CA LYS A 102 -6.80 -2.61 -8.35
C LYS A 102 -8.30 -2.46 -8.05
N LYS A 103 -8.72 -2.84 -6.85
CA LYS A 103 -10.10 -2.66 -6.41
C LYS A 103 -10.47 -1.18 -6.40
N ALA A 104 -9.66 -0.33 -5.76
CA ALA A 104 -9.90 1.10 -5.71
C ALA A 104 -9.95 1.74 -7.12
N GLU A 105 -9.07 1.33 -8.04
CA GLU A 105 -9.13 1.77 -9.45
C GLU A 105 -10.45 1.39 -10.12
N SER A 106 -10.92 0.16 -9.91
CA SER A 106 -12.20 -0.30 -10.45
C SER A 106 -13.38 0.49 -9.88
N ASP A 107 -13.39 0.70 -8.55
CA ASP A 107 -14.43 1.46 -7.86
C ASP A 107 -14.46 2.93 -8.35
N VAL A 108 -13.29 3.55 -8.52
CA VAL A 108 -13.18 4.90 -9.10
C VAL A 108 -13.73 4.91 -10.52
N ARG A 109 -13.32 3.97 -11.37
CA ARG A 109 -13.78 3.90 -12.76
C ARG A 109 -15.30 3.76 -12.86
N ALA A 110 -15.92 2.99 -11.95
CA ALA A 110 -17.37 2.80 -11.91
C ALA A 110 -18.15 4.09 -11.61
N LEU A 111 -17.55 5.06 -10.92
CA LEU A 111 -18.15 6.37 -10.62
C LEU A 111 -18.00 7.40 -11.74
N LEU A 112 -17.16 7.13 -12.74
CA LEU A 112 -16.87 8.05 -13.83
C LEU A 112 -17.90 7.96 -14.96
N LYS A 113 -18.19 9.09 -15.61
CA LYS A 113 -18.99 9.13 -16.84
C LYS A 113 -18.21 8.47 -18.01
N PRO A 114 -18.87 8.00 -19.08
CA PRO A 114 -18.20 7.32 -20.20
C PRO A 114 -17.00 8.08 -20.80
N ASP A 115 -17.12 9.40 -20.98
CA ASP A 115 -16.02 10.20 -21.53
C ASP A 115 -14.86 10.39 -20.54
N GLN A 116 -15.14 10.33 -19.23
CA GLN A 116 -14.12 10.38 -18.18
C GLN A 116 -13.42 9.02 -18.03
N GLN A 117 -14.15 7.91 -18.20
CA GLN A 117 -13.58 6.56 -18.19
C GLN A 117 -12.52 6.40 -19.28
N LYS A 118 -12.78 6.89 -20.51
CA LYS A 118 -11.78 6.87 -21.59
C LYS A 118 -10.48 7.56 -21.19
N LYS A 119 -10.57 8.78 -20.63
CA LYS A 119 -9.39 9.53 -20.16
C LYS A 119 -8.71 8.83 -19.00
N PHE A 120 -9.48 8.26 -18.07
CA PHE A 120 -8.94 7.51 -16.94
C PHE A 120 -8.16 6.28 -17.41
N ASP A 121 -8.71 5.50 -18.33
CA ASP A 121 -8.06 4.31 -18.89
C ASP A 121 -6.76 4.68 -19.63
N GLU A 122 -6.74 5.79 -20.37
CA GLU A 122 -5.51 6.32 -20.99
C GLU A 122 -4.46 6.74 -19.95
N ILE A 123 -4.87 7.40 -18.86
CA ILE A 123 -3.98 7.77 -17.76
C ILE A 123 -3.39 6.52 -17.12
N GLN A 124 -4.21 5.50 -16.84
CA GLN A 124 -3.78 4.24 -16.27
C GLN A 124 -2.77 3.52 -17.17
N LYS A 125 -3.02 3.51 -18.50
CA LYS A 125 -2.09 2.96 -19.48
C LYS A 125 -0.73 3.67 -19.44
N LYS A 126 -0.71 5.01 -19.50
CA LYS A 126 0.52 5.81 -19.42
C LYS A 126 1.29 5.62 -18.12
N GLN A 127 0.56 5.45 -17.00
CA GLN A 127 1.19 5.14 -15.72
C GLN A 127 1.81 3.74 -15.70
N ALA A 128 1.18 2.75 -16.32
CA ALA A 128 1.73 1.41 -16.44
C ALA A 128 3.02 1.40 -17.29
N GLU A 129 3.00 2.09 -18.43
CA GLU A 129 4.18 2.27 -19.31
C GLU A 129 5.34 2.93 -18.54
N ARG A 130 5.10 4.07 -17.88
CA ARG A 130 6.12 4.75 -17.07
C ARG A 130 6.68 3.87 -15.95
N ARG A 131 5.83 3.05 -15.31
CA ARG A 131 6.30 2.11 -14.28
C ARG A 131 7.20 1.02 -14.87
N ALA A 132 6.87 0.51 -16.06
CA ALA A 132 7.69 -0.46 -16.77
C ALA A 132 9.05 0.14 -17.18
N GLU A 133 9.04 1.32 -17.82
CA GLU A 133 10.26 2.05 -18.19
C GLU A 133 11.15 2.31 -16.96
N TRP A 134 10.56 2.74 -15.84
CA TRP A 134 11.31 2.98 -14.61
C TRP A 134 11.87 1.69 -13.99
N ALA A 135 11.17 0.56 -14.13
CA ALA A 135 11.67 -0.73 -13.70
C ALA A 135 12.87 -1.18 -14.55
N GLU A 136 12.80 -1.01 -15.87
CA GLU A 136 13.91 -1.27 -16.78
C GLU A 136 15.12 -0.38 -16.47
N PHE A 137 14.89 0.93 -16.26
CA PHE A 137 15.93 1.86 -15.88
C PHE A 137 16.61 1.48 -14.56
N LYS A 138 15.85 1.05 -13.55
CA LYS A 138 16.41 0.54 -12.28
C LYS A 138 17.24 -0.72 -12.49
N ALA A 139 16.77 -1.65 -13.31
CA ALA A 139 17.51 -2.87 -13.63
C ALA A 139 18.83 -2.55 -14.35
N TRP A 140 18.79 -1.65 -15.35
CA TRP A 140 19.99 -1.15 -16.03
C TRP A 140 20.97 -0.50 -15.04
N LYS A 141 20.49 0.36 -14.15
CA LYS A 141 21.34 1.02 -13.14
C LYS A 141 22.00 0.01 -12.20
N ALA A 142 21.28 -1.04 -11.79
CA ALA A 142 21.82 -2.10 -10.96
C ALA A 142 22.92 -2.90 -11.70
N GLN A 143 22.71 -3.23 -12.97
CA GLN A 143 23.72 -3.89 -13.80
C GLN A 143 24.97 -3.02 -13.99
N GLN A 144 24.80 -1.70 -14.18
CA GLN A 144 25.94 -0.79 -14.31
C GLN A 144 26.74 -0.67 -13.01
N ALA A 145 26.06 -0.62 -11.85
CA ALA A 145 26.72 -0.61 -10.55
C ALA A 145 27.55 -1.88 -10.31
N GLN A 146 27.06 -3.05 -10.77
CA GLN A 146 27.80 -4.32 -10.69
C GLN A 146 29.02 -4.38 -11.61
N LYS A 147 29.00 -3.70 -12.75
CA LYS A 147 30.14 -3.64 -13.68
C LYS A 147 31.23 -2.66 -13.25
N ALA A 148 30.93 -1.77 -12.31
CA ALA A 148 31.84 -0.76 -11.79
C ALA A 148 32.54 -1.15 -10.48
N GLN A 149 32.30 -2.37 -9.98
CA GLN A 149 33.00 -3.01 -8.85
C GLN A 149 33.93 -4.10 -9.38
#